data_AF-A0A177CF30-F1
#
_entry.id   AF-A0A177CF30-F1
#
_cell.length_a   1.000
_cell.length_b   1.000
_cell.length_c   1.000
_cell.angle_alpha   90.00
_cell.angle_beta   90.00
_cell.angle_gamma   90.00
#
_symmetry.space_group_name_H-M   'P 1'
#
loop_
_entity.id
_entity.type
_entity.pdbx_description
1 polymer ?
#
loop_
_entity_poly.entity_id
_entity_poly.type
_entity_poly.pdbx_seq_one_letter_code
_entity_poly.pdbx_strand_id
1 'polypeptide(L)'
;MPEQKDNTNSSDVPSELRFTQDGQHSVGSKPTMKQEEPQDPVENSIRERPTYASFGDEGTTASVNAFGRLMQISRYLGHGSSGCYCVDCPDTHEPWYVERRAQELDGMINDPDAGFGLIAKDVFGNPWRHSGTKPTLEFKNDRWPCFVYHDPEASSQFSIQYFCVDDTVFQRYSWKPSGNAKGRSDPHGFEFDYGMLIRDLDFVNSAYHANETEWQSEPRHATSVSEVLGYADSEYWVLCPKDERSLVFGHKIIADRPEMTGGKDERLEHQRENNENQDNQKNQESQSNQGSQDHQENQDSQEKQEHQSNQNDQSRNSHDDQGEHQDNSEEVQGIRRSDGANNSKEQVIEKKPVVCLIISAFSNGVSQPIKPCDRQNFRGKIDLTKDENASDSSKEDGPLEVTLAYRLQTVPEDDQWAPSEVMQKSFEEYSQMYSSDKETEVKIRFSTHPRLDFMIRRNLEHILSICSIPVLLNEHGRRLAQDEDQQIAITCGDIGGHRVWQLSSL
;
A
#
# COMPACT_ATOMS: atom_id res chain seq x y z
N MET A 1 14.26 42.33 -55.62
CA MET A 1 15.50 42.98 -55.17
C MET A 1 15.89 42.35 -53.85
N PRO A 2 17.02 41.63 -53.76
CA PRO A 2 17.52 41.10 -52.49
C PRO A 2 18.60 42.03 -51.92
N GLU A 3 18.54 42.30 -50.62
CA GLU A 3 19.61 42.97 -49.88
C GLU A 3 20.65 41.96 -49.43
N GLN A 4 21.87 42.12 -49.95
CA GLN A 4 23.09 41.51 -49.45
C GLN A 4 23.55 42.28 -48.19
N LYS A 5 23.95 41.55 -47.15
CA LYS A 5 24.89 42.05 -46.14
C LYS A 5 25.98 41.01 -45.91
N ASP A 6 27.12 41.32 -46.49
CA ASP A 6 28.42 40.83 -46.05
C ASP A 6 28.72 41.35 -44.64
N ASN A 7 29.33 40.52 -43.79
CA ASN A 7 30.35 41.01 -42.89
C ASN A 7 31.31 39.89 -42.44
N THR A 8 32.56 40.13 -42.78
CA THR A 8 33.79 39.42 -42.45
C THR A 8 34.31 39.84 -41.07
N ASN A 9 35.00 38.92 -40.38
CA ASN A 9 36.13 39.10 -39.44
C ASN A 9 36.38 37.72 -38.80
N SER A 10 37.41 36.93 -39.12
CA SER A 10 38.86 37.17 -39.16
C SER A 10 39.42 37.66 -37.83
N SER A 11 39.86 36.71 -36.99
CA SER A 11 40.95 36.94 -36.03
C SER A 11 41.71 35.64 -35.82
N ASP A 12 42.93 35.65 -36.36
CA ASP A 12 44.00 34.68 -36.23
C ASP A 12 44.35 34.36 -34.77
N VAL A 13 44.62 33.08 -34.49
CA VAL A 13 45.35 32.63 -33.29
C VAL A 13 46.55 31.81 -33.76
N PRO A 14 47.77 32.05 -33.22
CA PRO A 14 48.99 31.53 -33.81
C PRO A 14 49.29 30.09 -33.40
N SER A 15 49.83 29.39 -34.40
CA SER A 15 50.42 28.07 -34.35
C SER A 15 51.69 28.08 -33.50
N GLU A 16 51.74 27.29 -32.41
CA GLU A 16 53.00 26.87 -31.80
C GLU A 16 53.26 25.38 -32.00
N LEU A 17 54.54 25.12 -32.27
CA LEU A 17 55.14 23.89 -32.70
C LEU A 17 55.31 22.86 -31.56
N ARG A 18 54.98 21.61 -31.92
CA ARG A 18 55.72 20.36 -31.68
C ARG A 18 56.36 20.12 -30.29
N PHE A 19 55.87 19.08 -29.63
CA PHE A 19 56.73 17.96 -29.22
C PHE A 19 55.99 16.63 -29.45
N THR A 20 56.45 15.88 -30.44
CA THR A 20 56.14 14.47 -30.65
C THR A 20 56.91 13.66 -29.61
N GLN A 21 56.20 12.91 -28.77
CA GLN A 21 56.78 11.82 -28.00
C GLN A 21 55.93 10.57 -28.23
N ASP A 22 56.27 9.87 -29.31
CA ASP A 22 55.85 8.50 -29.58
C ASP A 22 56.44 7.58 -28.51
N GLY A 23 55.61 7.26 -27.51
CA GLY A 23 55.86 6.23 -26.51
C GLY A 23 54.82 5.12 -26.65
N GLN A 24 54.90 4.35 -27.73
CA GLN A 24 54.12 3.12 -27.91
C GLN A 24 54.58 2.07 -26.89
N HIS A 25 53.98 2.06 -25.69
CA HIS A 25 53.90 0.84 -24.88
C HIS A 25 52.59 0.12 -25.22
N SER A 26 52.68 -0.74 -26.24
CA SER A 26 51.75 -1.84 -26.47
C SER A 26 51.82 -2.79 -25.26
N VAL A 27 51.05 -2.49 -24.22
CA VAL A 27 50.69 -3.46 -23.19
C VAL A 27 49.58 -4.29 -23.80
N GLY A 28 49.95 -5.44 -24.34
CA GLY A 28 48.97 -6.42 -24.82
C GLY A 28 48.02 -6.79 -23.69
N SER A 29 46.83 -6.19 -23.71
CA SER A 29 45.69 -6.62 -22.89
C SER A 29 45.37 -8.05 -23.30
N LYS A 30 45.90 -9.02 -22.54
CA LYS A 30 45.43 -10.40 -22.64
C LYS A 30 43.91 -10.37 -22.45
N PRO A 31 43.11 -10.98 -23.35
CA PRO A 31 41.70 -11.13 -23.11
C PRO A 31 41.55 -11.96 -21.83
N THR A 32 41.18 -11.29 -20.74
CA THR A 32 40.76 -11.96 -19.52
C THR A 32 39.46 -12.67 -19.89
N MET A 33 39.54 -13.95 -20.25
CA MET A 33 38.40 -14.84 -20.23
C MET A 33 37.85 -14.75 -18.81
N LYS A 34 36.79 -13.95 -18.62
CA LYS A 34 35.95 -14.07 -17.44
C LYS A 34 35.40 -15.48 -17.52
N GLN A 35 35.99 -16.40 -16.76
CA GLN A 35 35.34 -17.67 -16.45
C GLN A 35 34.08 -17.27 -15.71
N GLU A 36 32.95 -17.31 -16.41
CA GLU A 36 31.65 -17.27 -15.76
C GLU A 36 31.62 -18.47 -14.82
N GLU A 37 31.63 -18.18 -13.51
CA GLU A 37 31.41 -19.22 -12.52
C GLU A 37 30.10 -19.93 -12.86
N PRO A 38 30.08 -21.28 -12.88
CA PRO A 38 28.87 -22.02 -13.15
C PRO A 38 27.82 -21.63 -12.12
N GLN A 39 26.79 -20.93 -12.58
CA GLN A 39 25.67 -20.55 -11.73
C GLN A 39 24.93 -21.82 -11.30
N ASP A 40 24.71 -21.96 -9.99
CA ASP A 40 23.95 -23.07 -9.44
C ASP A 40 22.50 -22.96 -9.95
N PRO A 41 21.96 -23.99 -10.64
CA PRO A 41 20.58 -23.97 -11.13
C PRO A 41 19.54 -23.77 -10.02
N VAL A 42 19.85 -24.15 -8.77
CA VAL A 42 19.00 -23.85 -7.61
C VAL A 42 18.92 -22.35 -7.35
N GLU A 43 20.02 -21.64 -7.52
CA GLU A 43 20.09 -20.20 -7.29
C GLU A 43 19.27 -19.41 -8.32
N ASN A 44 19.25 -19.87 -9.57
CA ASN A 44 18.41 -19.27 -10.62
C ASN A 44 16.92 -19.47 -10.33
N SER A 45 16.51 -20.66 -9.89
CA SER A 45 15.12 -20.93 -9.52
C SER A 45 14.61 -20.06 -8.35
N ILE A 46 15.49 -19.67 -7.43
CA ILE A 46 15.14 -18.79 -6.31
C ILE A 46 15.02 -17.34 -6.78
N ARG A 47 15.88 -16.90 -7.70
CA ARG A 47 15.86 -15.54 -8.27
C ARG A 47 14.64 -15.27 -9.13
N GLU A 48 14.12 -16.29 -9.80
CA GLU A 48 12.96 -16.17 -10.69
C GLU A 48 11.62 -16.24 -9.96
N ARG A 49 11.62 -16.55 -8.65
CA ARG A 49 10.38 -16.64 -7.87
C ARG A 49 9.58 -15.35 -8.00
N PRO A 50 8.28 -15.43 -8.30
CA PRO A 50 7.38 -14.31 -8.16
C PRO A 50 7.49 -13.73 -6.76
N THR A 51 7.92 -12.48 -6.71
CA THR A 51 8.07 -11.75 -5.46
C THR A 51 7.14 -10.57 -5.51
N TYR A 52 6.22 -10.52 -4.57
CA TYR A 52 5.54 -9.30 -4.22
C TYR A 52 6.52 -8.39 -3.46
N ALA A 53 6.18 -7.11 -3.32
CA ALA A 53 6.91 -6.21 -2.46
C ALA A 53 5.94 -5.52 -1.50
N SER A 54 6.39 -5.31 -0.26
CA SER A 54 5.70 -4.41 0.67
C SER A 54 6.64 -3.28 1.05
N PHE A 55 6.07 -2.11 1.26
CA PHE A 55 6.76 -0.88 1.63
C PHE A 55 5.83 0.01 2.48
N GLY A 56 6.38 0.99 3.18
CA GLY A 56 5.60 1.89 4.01
C GLY A 56 6.39 3.08 4.51
N ASP A 57 5.68 3.97 5.20
CA ASP A 57 6.24 5.09 5.95
C ASP A 57 5.23 5.54 7.01
N GLU A 58 5.73 5.89 8.20
CA GLU A 58 4.96 6.44 9.33
C GLU A 58 3.61 5.74 9.64
N GLY A 59 3.55 4.41 9.53
CA GLY A 59 2.34 3.63 9.81
C GLY A 59 1.36 3.50 8.63
N THR A 60 1.68 4.07 7.48
CA THR A 60 1.03 3.77 6.19
C THR A 60 1.85 2.72 5.45
N THR A 61 1.22 1.63 5.06
CA THR A 61 1.88 0.50 4.37
C THR A 61 1.14 0.16 3.09
N ALA A 62 1.85 -0.42 2.13
CA ALA A 62 1.28 -0.93 0.89
C ALA A 62 1.98 -2.21 0.45
N SER A 63 1.22 -3.07 -0.21
CA SER A 63 1.69 -4.32 -0.80
C SER A 63 1.36 -4.33 -2.29
N VAL A 64 2.32 -4.80 -3.09
CA VAL A 64 2.23 -4.86 -4.55
C VAL A 64 2.61 -6.25 -5.05
N ASN A 65 1.87 -6.79 -6.01
CA ASN A 65 2.13 -8.13 -6.55
C ASN A 65 3.40 -8.19 -7.41
N ALA A 66 3.71 -9.37 -7.97
CA ALA A 66 4.91 -9.57 -8.79
C ALA A 66 4.91 -8.79 -10.12
N PHE A 67 3.79 -8.18 -10.48
CA PHE A 67 3.59 -7.34 -11.66
C PHE A 67 3.40 -5.87 -11.27
N GLY A 68 3.79 -5.49 -10.05
CA GLY A 68 3.73 -4.10 -9.62
C GLY A 68 2.34 -3.52 -9.65
N ARG A 69 1.29 -4.29 -9.29
CA ARG A 69 -0.07 -3.78 -9.03
C ARG A 69 -0.33 -3.75 -7.54
N LEU A 70 -1.02 -2.72 -7.06
CA LEU A 70 -1.35 -2.59 -5.64
C LEU A 70 -2.36 -3.65 -5.25
N MET A 71 -2.07 -4.39 -4.18
CA MET A 71 -2.98 -5.38 -3.62
C MET A 71 -3.71 -4.81 -2.40
N GLN A 72 -3.00 -4.07 -1.57
CA GLN A 72 -3.52 -3.53 -0.32
C GLN A 72 -2.77 -2.25 0.06
N ILE A 73 -3.46 -1.27 0.63
CA ILE A 73 -2.88 -0.14 1.37
C ILE A 73 -3.47 -0.18 2.78
N SER A 74 -2.65 -0.19 3.83
CA SER A 74 -3.12 -0.26 5.21
C SER A 74 -2.59 0.90 6.04
N ARG A 75 -3.40 1.38 6.99
CA ARG A 75 -3.02 2.47 7.88
C ARG A 75 -3.73 2.37 9.22
N TYR A 76 -2.99 2.61 10.30
CA TYR A 76 -3.58 2.84 11.61
C TYR A 76 -4.18 4.25 11.71
N LEU A 77 -5.48 4.32 11.97
CA LEU A 77 -6.25 5.57 12.09
C LEU A 77 -6.82 5.78 13.49
N GLY A 78 -6.76 4.78 14.37
CA GLY A 78 -7.26 4.86 15.75
C GLY A 78 -8.76 4.98 15.90
N HIS A 79 -9.50 4.57 14.87
CA HIS A 79 -10.95 4.49 14.88
C HIS A 79 -11.40 3.09 14.46
N GLY A 80 -12.68 2.77 14.67
CA GLY A 80 -13.18 1.42 14.43
C GLY A 80 -12.78 0.45 15.52
N SER A 81 -13.05 -0.84 15.31
CA SER A 81 -12.82 -1.88 16.31
C SER A 81 -11.34 -2.30 16.38
N SER A 82 -10.64 -2.33 15.25
CA SER A 82 -9.20 -2.66 15.23
C SER A 82 -8.29 -1.42 15.34
N GLY A 83 -8.80 -0.23 15.04
CA GLY A 83 -7.98 0.97 14.87
C GLY A 83 -7.24 1.04 13.53
N CYS A 84 -7.21 -0.05 12.76
CA CYS A 84 -6.46 -0.20 11.53
C CYS A 84 -7.41 -0.40 10.35
N TYR A 85 -7.19 0.34 9.28
CA TYR A 85 -7.98 0.19 8.06
C TYR A 85 -7.10 -0.24 6.91
N CYS A 86 -7.69 -0.94 5.94
CA CYS A 86 -7.06 -1.17 4.65
C CYS A 86 -7.96 -0.77 3.49
N VAL A 87 -7.30 -0.52 2.36
CA VAL A 87 -7.89 -0.47 1.03
C VAL A 87 -7.46 -1.74 0.30
N ASP A 88 -8.41 -2.55 -0.16
CA ASP A 88 -8.16 -3.78 -0.92
C ASP A 88 -9.15 -4.00 -2.07
N CYS A 89 -9.03 -5.14 -2.75
CA CYS A 89 -9.89 -5.53 -3.87
C CYS A 89 -11.23 -6.15 -3.39
N PRO A 90 -12.33 -5.99 -4.16
CA PRO A 90 -13.61 -6.65 -3.88
C PRO A 90 -13.54 -8.15 -3.68
N ASP A 91 -12.66 -8.79 -4.44
CA ASP A 91 -12.50 -10.24 -4.44
C ASP A 91 -11.76 -10.75 -3.19
N THR A 92 -11.21 -9.85 -2.36
CA THR A 92 -10.58 -10.22 -1.09
C THR A 92 -11.65 -10.32 0.00
N HIS A 93 -11.75 -11.47 0.68
CA HIS A 93 -12.72 -11.67 1.76
C HIS A 93 -12.55 -10.68 2.93
N GLU A 94 -13.64 -10.52 3.69
CA GLU A 94 -13.66 -9.77 4.94
C GLU A 94 -12.53 -10.19 5.89
N PRO A 95 -11.98 -9.27 6.70
CA PRO A 95 -10.82 -9.55 7.56
C PRO A 95 -10.99 -10.78 8.47
N TRP A 96 -12.16 -11.00 9.07
CA TRP A 96 -12.39 -12.15 9.94
C TRP A 96 -12.26 -13.53 9.24
N TYR A 97 -12.29 -13.60 7.90
CA TYR A 97 -11.94 -14.81 7.14
C TYR A 97 -10.41 -14.94 6.94
N VAL A 98 -9.64 -14.92 8.02
CA VAL A 98 -8.16 -14.85 8.02
C VAL A 98 -7.51 -15.79 6.99
N GLU A 99 -7.86 -17.08 7.02
CA GLU A 99 -7.23 -18.09 6.15
C GLU A 99 -7.58 -17.88 4.68
N ARG A 100 -8.86 -17.64 4.35
CA ARG A 100 -9.29 -17.43 2.95
C ARG A 100 -8.70 -16.15 2.40
N ARG A 101 -8.73 -15.07 3.18
CA ARG A 101 -8.12 -13.79 2.83
C ARG A 101 -6.64 -13.94 2.52
N ALA A 102 -5.90 -14.67 3.35
CA ALA A 102 -4.49 -14.94 3.11
C ALA A 102 -4.26 -15.75 1.81
N GLN A 103 -5.10 -16.76 1.54
CA GLN A 103 -5.04 -17.55 0.30
C GLN A 103 -5.34 -16.70 -0.95
N GLU A 104 -6.28 -15.77 -0.86
CA GLU A 104 -6.62 -14.87 -1.96
C GLU A 104 -5.51 -13.87 -2.24
N LEU A 105 -4.97 -13.23 -1.20
CA LEU A 105 -3.81 -12.38 -1.33
C LEU A 105 -2.62 -13.15 -1.91
N ASP A 106 -2.38 -14.39 -1.49
CA ASP A 106 -1.34 -15.24 -2.09
C ASP A 106 -1.60 -15.54 -3.58
N GLY A 107 -2.86 -15.82 -3.93
CA GLY A 107 -3.29 -16.01 -5.32
C GLY A 107 -3.03 -14.78 -6.19
N MET A 108 -3.24 -13.57 -5.65
CA MET A 108 -3.01 -12.31 -6.35
C MET A 108 -1.53 -12.01 -6.64
N ILE A 109 -0.58 -12.61 -5.89
CA ILE A 109 0.87 -12.36 -6.07
C ILE A 109 1.31 -12.65 -7.51
N ASN A 110 0.72 -13.68 -8.12
CA ASN A 110 1.10 -14.22 -9.42
C ASN A 110 0.17 -13.83 -10.56
N ASP A 111 -0.87 -13.06 -10.29
CA ASP A 111 -1.85 -12.66 -11.30
C ASP A 111 -1.54 -11.23 -11.80
N PRO A 112 -1.16 -11.04 -13.08
CA PRO A 112 -0.90 -9.72 -13.64
C PRO A 112 -2.15 -8.82 -13.73
N ASP A 113 -3.35 -9.40 -13.64
CA ASP A 113 -4.60 -8.67 -13.66
C ASP A 113 -5.15 -8.39 -12.25
N ALA A 114 -4.63 -9.06 -11.22
CA ALA A 114 -5.02 -8.84 -9.83
C ALA A 114 -4.47 -7.54 -9.25
N GLY A 115 -5.26 -6.93 -8.36
CA GLY A 115 -4.92 -5.67 -7.71
C GLY A 115 -5.51 -4.45 -8.42
N PHE A 116 -5.18 -3.27 -7.92
CA PHE A 116 -5.63 -1.98 -8.44
C PHE A 116 -4.45 -1.09 -8.86
N GLY A 117 -4.76 -0.02 -9.59
CA GLY A 117 -3.79 0.89 -10.18
C GLY A 117 -4.22 1.45 -11.52
N LEU A 118 -3.29 2.10 -12.21
CA LEU A 118 -3.47 2.63 -13.55
C LEU A 118 -3.59 1.49 -14.59
N ILE A 119 -4.54 1.64 -15.49
CA ILE A 119 -4.75 0.84 -16.68
C ILE A 119 -4.49 1.76 -17.87
N ALA A 120 -3.29 1.65 -18.45
CA ALA A 120 -2.98 2.30 -19.71
C ALA A 120 -3.75 1.63 -20.86
N LYS A 121 -4.11 2.39 -21.90
CA LYS A 121 -4.85 1.92 -23.09
C LYS A 121 -4.04 2.15 -24.36
N ASP A 122 -4.11 1.22 -25.29
CA ASP A 122 -3.54 1.39 -26.63
C ASP A 122 -4.42 2.28 -27.54
N VAL A 123 -3.97 2.51 -28.79
CA VAL A 123 -4.73 3.23 -29.84
C VAL A 123 -6.14 2.70 -30.09
N PHE A 124 -6.41 1.44 -29.78
CA PHE A 124 -7.68 0.76 -30.01
C PHE A 124 -8.55 0.72 -28.74
N GLY A 125 -8.08 1.30 -27.64
CA GLY A 125 -8.79 1.28 -26.35
C GLY A 125 -8.67 -0.05 -25.59
N ASN A 126 -7.81 -0.97 -26.05
CA ASN A 126 -7.53 -2.19 -25.31
C ASN A 126 -6.62 -1.86 -24.12
N PRO A 127 -6.76 -2.56 -22.98
CA PRO A 127 -5.77 -2.50 -21.91
C PRO A 127 -4.38 -2.77 -22.50
N TRP A 128 -3.48 -1.82 -22.31
CA TRP A 128 -2.09 -1.96 -22.68
C TRP A 128 -1.46 -2.96 -21.72
N ARG A 129 -1.35 -4.20 -22.19
CA ARG A 129 -0.76 -5.30 -21.44
C ARG A 129 0.65 -5.49 -21.97
N HIS A 130 1.63 -5.47 -21.09
CA HIS A 130 2.90 -6.11 -21.41
C HIS A 130 2.65 -7.59 -21.68
N SER A 131 3.51 -8.19 -22.49
CA SER A 131 3.41 -9.50 -23.16
C SER A 131 3.29 -10.73 -22.22
N GLY A 132 2.72 -10.57 -21.02
CA GLY A 132 2.76 -11.52 -19.92
C GLY A 132 4.14 -11.59 -19.27
N THR A 133 5.12 -10.82 -19.76
CA THR A 133 6.47 -10.82 -19.23
C THR A 133 6.48 -10.19 -17.85
N LYS A 134 7.02 -10.95 -16.90
CA LYS A 134 7.20 -10.49 -15.53
C LYS A 134 8.25 -9.38 -15.51
N PRO A 135 7.99 -8.24 -14.83
CA PRO A 135 8.98 -7.19 -14.70
C PRO A 135 10.17 -7.62 -13.83
N THR A 136 11.29 -6.91 -13.99
CA THR A 136 12.38 -6.96 -13.01
C THR A 136 12.03 -6.09 -11.83
N LEU A 137 12.08 -6.65 -10.61
CA LEU A 137 11.91 -5.88 -9.37
C LEU A 137 13.26 -5.32 -8.92
N GLU A 138 13.35 -4.00 -8.88
CA GLU A 138 14.46 -3.23 -8.33
C GLU A 138 14.01 -2.45 -7.08
N PHE A 139 14.96 -1.90 -6.34
CA PHE A 139 14.69 -1.00 -5.21
C PHE A 139 15.47 0.30 -5.35
N LYS A 140 14.75 1.43 -5.43
CA LYS A 140 15.37 2.75 -5.33
C LYS A 140 15.68 3.06 -3.87
N ASN A 141 16.90 3.52 -3.63
CA ASN A 141 17.42 3.82 -2.29
C ASN A 141 17.23 2.66 -1.30
N ASP A 142 17.33 1.41 -1.79
CA ASP A 142 17.16 0.17 -1.00
C ASP A 142 15.79 0.02 -0.30
N ARG A 143 14.83 0.92 -0.57
CA ARG A 143 13.54 1.01 0.14
C ARG A 143 12.34 0.88 -0.80
N TRP A 144 12.39 1.55 -1.94
CA TRP A 144 11.22 1.83 -2.76
C TRP A 144 11.13 0.91 -3.98
N PRO A 145 10.10 0.03 -4.08
CA PRO A 145 10.05 -0.95 -5.15
C PRO A 145 9.83 -0.29 -6.52
N CYS A 146 10.59 -0.76 -7.51
CA CYS A 146 10.55 -0.31 -8.90
C CYS A 146 10.42 -1.54 -9.80
N PHE A 147 9.34 -1.63 -10.57
CA PHE A 147 9.10 -2.71 -11.51
C PHE A 147 9.48 -2.23 -12.91
N VAL A 148 10.52 -2.82 -13.50
CA VAL A 148 11.03 -2.45 -14.82
C VAL A 148 10.62 -3.51 -15.83
N TYR A 149 9.87 -3.09 -16.84
CA TYR A 149 9.44 -3.95 -17.93
C TYR A 149 10.39 -3.82 -19.10
N HIS A 150 10.96 -4.95 -19.49
CA HIS A 150 11.80 -5.09 -20.66
C HIS A 150 10.96 -5.77 -21.73
N ASP A 151 10.47 -4.98 -22.68
CA ASP A 151 9.90 -5.54 -23.89
C ASP A 151 11.00 -5.53 -24.96
N PRO A 152 11.50 -6.73 -25.38
CA PRO A 152 12.57 -6.83 -26.37
C PRO A 152 12.14 -6.34 -27.77
N GLU A 153 10.83 -6.29 -28.04
CA GLU A 153 10.27 -5.82 -29.30
C GLU A 153 9.86 -4.34 -29.21
N ALA A 154 9.52 -3.84 -28.01
CA ALA A 154 9.10 -2.46 -27.87
C ALA A 154 10.25 -1.46 -27.98
N SER A 155 9.87 -0.34 -28.57
CA SER A 155 10.64 0.88 -28.66
C SER A 155 10.73 1.67 -27.36
N SER A 156 10.20 1.18 -26.25
CA SER A 156 10.06 1.94 -25.02
C SER A 156 10.33 1.10 -23.79
N GLN A 157 11.07 1.68 -22.85
CA GLN A 157 11.17 1.14 -21.49
C GLN A 157 9.97 1.64 -20.68
N PHE A 158 9.30 0.73 -19.98
CA PHE A 158 8.23 1.05 -19.06
C PHE A 158 8.63 0.67 -17.64
N SER A 159 8.28 1.50 -16.67
CA SER A 159 8.51 1.19 -15.27
C SER A 159 7.39 1.70 -14.36
N ILE A 160 7.16 0.97 -13.26
CA ILE A 160 6.26 1.34 -12.17
C ILE A 160 7.09 1.54 -10.91
N GLN A 161 7.21 2.77 -10.43
CA GLN A 161 7.91 3.12 -9.20
C GLN A 161 6.91 3.42 -8.08
N TYR A 162 7.16 2.87 -6.91
CA TYR A 162 6.37 3.13 -5.71
C TYR A 162 7.17 3.90 -4.67
N PHE A 163 6.51 4.73 -3.87
CA PHE A 163 7.06 5.30 -2.64
C PHE A 163 5.93 5.70 -1.69
N CYS A 164 6.22 5.84 -0.40
CA CYS A 164 5.28 6.27 0.62
C CYS A 164 5.88 7.45 1.39
N VAL A 165 5.13 8.52 1.54
CA VAL A 165 5.55 9.72 2.28
C VAL A 165 4.33 10.53 2.69
N ASP A 166 4.37 11.14 3.89
CA ASP A 166 3.25 11.92 4.46
C ASP A 166 1.92 11.20 4.29
N ASP A 167 1.90 9.94 4.75
CA ASP A 167 0.75 9.03 4.72
C ASP A 167 0.14 8.77 3.33
N THR A 168 0.93 8.97 2.28
CA THR A 168 0.48 8.92 0.90
C THR A 168 1.32 7.92 0.13
N VAL A 169 0.64 6.92 -0.44
CA VAL A 169 1.26 5.95 -1.34
C VAL A 169 1.24 6.52 -2.75
N PHE A 170 2.39 6.64 -3.38
CA PHE A 170 2.53 7.08 -4.76
C PHE A 170 2.87 5.90 -5.66
N GLN A 171 2.19 5.84 -6.80
CA GLN A 171 2.40 4.86 -7.87
C GLN A 171 2.69 5.63 -9.16
N ARG A 172 3.96 5.65 -9.57
CA ARG A 172 4.46 6.40 -10.72
C ARG A 172 4.77 5.48 -11.89
N TYR A 173 4.12 5.75 -13.01
CA TYR A 173 4.32 5.10 -14.28
C TYR A 173 5.18 5.97 -15.18
N SER A 174 6.22 5.41 -15.78
CA SER A 174 7.14 6.12 -16.68
C SER A 174 7.30 5.35 -17.97
N TRP A 175 7.05 6.01 -19.11
CA TRP A 175 7.31 5.50 -20.46
C TRP A 175 8.46 6.30 -21.07
N LYS A 176 9.61 5.63 -21.23
CA LYS A 176 10.81 6.25 -21.79
C LYS A 176 11.03 5.76 -23.23
N PRO A 177 11.18 6.65 -24.21
CA PRO A 177 11.56 6.25 -25.57
C PRO A 177 12.94 5.58 -25.56
N SER A 178 13.06 4.47 -26.29
CA SER A 178 14.34 3.84 -26.63
C SER A 178 14.85 4.49 -27.92
N GLY A 179 16.02 5.15 -27.85
CA GLY A 179 16.50 6.14 -28.83
C GLY A 179 16.70 5.69 -30.29
N ASN A 180 16.37 4.44 -30.64
CA ASN A 180 16.55 3.91 -31.99
C ASN A 180 15.24 3.64 -32.76
N ALA A 181 14.09 3.73 -32.11
CA ALA A 181 12.85 3.29 -32.74
C ALA A 181 12.03 4.45 -33.32
N LYS A 182 11.70 4.32 -34.61
CA LYS A 182 10.76 5.21 -35.30
C LYS A 182 9.34 4.70 -35.08
N GLY A 183 8.56 5.43 -34.28
CA GLY A 183 7.17 5.10 -33.97
C GLY A 183 7.01 4.81 -32.48
N ARG A 184 6.43 5.79 -31.78
CA ARG A 184 6.11 5.69 -30.36
C ARG A 184 4.70 5.09 -30.26
N SER A 185 4.56 3.92 -29.65
CA SER A 185 3.25 3.37 -29.27
C SER A 185 2.92 3.86 -27.86
N ASP A 186 2.73 5.18 -27.72
CA ASP A 186 2.32 5.73 -26.45
C ASP A 186 0.94 5.21 -26.05
N PRO A 187 0.67 5.09 -24.75
CA PRO A 187 -0.69 4.90 -24.30
C PRO A 187 -1.58 6.09 -24.74
N HIS A 188 -2.74 5.78 -25.31
CA HIS A 188 -3.72 6.76 -25.80
C HIS A 188 -4.77 7.14 -24.75
N GLY A 189 -4.81 6.43 -23.64
CA GLY A 189 -5.77 6.66 -22.58
C GLY A 189 -5.34 6.00 -21.28
N PHE A 190 -5.91 6.52 -20.20
CA PHE A 190 -5.61 6.07 -18.85
C PHE A 190 -6.91 5.91 -18.08
N GLU A 191 -7.12 4.70 -17.60
CA GLU A 191 -8.19 4.34 -16.68
C GLU A 191 -7.57 3.91 -15.35
N PHE A 192 -8.38 3.85 -14.31
CA PHE A 192 -8.03 3.09 -13.12
C PHE A 192 -9.30 2.47 -12.55
N ASP A 193 -9.12 1.34 -11.86
CA ASP A 193 -10.21 0.68 -11.16
C ASP A 193 -10.45 1.40 -9.84
N TYR A 194 -11.71 1.79 -9.62
CA TYR A 194 -12.13 2.37 -8.35
C TYR A 194 -13.07 1.50 -7.52
N GLY A 195 -13.25 0.23 -7.91
CA GLY A 195 -13.97 -0.76 -7.12
C GLY A 195 -13.27 -1.15 -5.81
N MET A 196 -12.30 -0.38 -5.32
CA MET A 196 -11.61 -0.70 -4.06
C MET A 196 -12.53 -0.57 -2.85
N LEU A 197 -12.21 -1.33 -1.81
CA LEU A 197 -12.95 -1.35 -0.55
C LEU A 197 -12.11 -0.86 0.60
N ILE A 198 -12.71 -0.05 1.47
CA ILE A 198 -12.11 0.35 2.74
C ILE A 198 -12.65 -0.58 3.81
N ARG A 199 -11.80 -1.36 4.46
CA ARG A 199 -12.18 -2.32 5.51
C ARG A 199 -11.45 -2.02 6.82
N ASP A 200 -12.13 -2.20 7.94
CA ASP A 200 -11.54 -2.22 9.29
C ASP A 200 -10.90 -3.60 9.52
N LEU A 201 -9.61 -3.69 9.82
CA LEU A 201 -8.88 -4.95 9.95
C LEU A 201 -9.15 -5.68 11.28
N ASP A 202 -10.42 -5.84 11.62
CA ASP A 202 -10.88 -6.66 12.73
C ASP A 202 -10.98 -8.13 12.30
N PHE A 203 -9.98 -8.90 12.70
CA PHE A 203 -9.87 -10.33 12.40
C PHE A 203 -10.65 -11.22 13.37
N VAL A 204 -11.29 -10.66 14.40
CA VAL A 204 -11.93 -11.42 15.49
C VAL A 204 -13.45 -11.35 15.41
N ASN A 205 -13.99 -10.16 15.10
CA ASN A 205 -15.42 -9.93 15.13
C ASN A 205 -16.11 -10.26 13.80
N SER A 206 -16.59 -11.50 13.65
CA SER A 206 -17.38 -11.90 12.48
C SER A 206 -18.75 -11.23 12.37
N ALA A 207 -19.24 -10.60 13.44
CA ALA A 207 -20.49 -9.82 13.44
C ALA A 207 -20.26 -8.34 13.06
N TYR A 208 -19.04 -7.96 12.71
CA TYR A 208 -18.72 -6.60 12.29
C TYR A 208 -19.14 -6.35 10.84
N HIS A 209 -20.42 -6.02 10.67
CA HIS A 209 -21.07 -5.82 9.38
C HIS A 209 -20.50 -4.67 8.54
N ALA A 210 -19.74 -3.72 9.11
CA ALA A 210 -19.16 -2.63 8.33
C ALA A 210 -18.15 -3.13 7.25
N ASN A 211 -17.59 -4.32 7.48
CA ASN A 211 -16.75 -4.99 6.49
C ASN A 211 -17.54 -5.81 5.47
N GLU A 212 -18.81 -6.11 5.73
CA GLU A 212 -19.62 -6.97 4.86
C GLU A 212 -19.90 -6.25 3.54
N THR A 213 -19.47 -6.90 2.48
CA THR A 213 -19.63 -6.41 1.12
C THR A 213 -21.01 -6.74 0.56
N GLU A 214 -22.07 -6.10 1.04
CA GLU A 214 -23.34 -6.07 0.29
C GLU A 214 -23.23 -5.03 -0.86
N TRP A 215 -22.42 -5.34 -1.88
CA TRP A 215 -22.33 -4.60 -3.15
C TRP A 215 -23.65 -4.60 -3.96
N GLN A 216 -24.77 -5.01 -3.36
CA GLN A 216 -26.07 -5.07 -4.04
C GLN A 216 -26.65 -3.68 -4.37
N SER A 217 -26.03 -2.59 -3.91
CA SER A 217 -26.40 -1.24 -4.32
C SER A 217 -25.31 -0.59 -5.17
N GLU A 218 -25.67 -0.11 -6.35
CA GLU A 218 -24.79 0.72 -7.18
C GLU A 218 -24.29 1.91 -6.31
N PRO A 219 -22.98 2.19 -6.28
CA PRO A 219 -22.41 3.35 -5.61
C PRO A 219 -23.16 4.61 -6.03
N ARG A 220 -23.76 5.30 -5.07
CA ARG A 220 -24.47 6.54 -5.35
C ARG A 220 -23.44 7.65 -5.53
N HIS A 221 -23.42 8.23 -6.71
CA HIS A 221 -22.64 9.44 -6.95
C HIS A 221 -23.28 10.60 -6.21
N ALA A 222 -22.54 11.17 -5.29
CA ALA A 222 -22.91 12.40 -4.62
C ALA A 222 -21.97 13.52 -5.07
N THR A 223 -22.49 14.74 -5.07
CA THR A 223 -21.71 15.95 -5.37
C THR A 223 -21.21 16.66 -4.11
N SER A 224 -21.67 16.21 -2.94
CA SER A 224 -21.23 16.64 -1.61
C SER A 224 -21.29 15.47 -0.62
N VAL A 225 -20.53 15.54 0.46
CA VAL A 225 -20.57 14.50 1.50
C VAL A 225 -21.85 14.65 2.32
N SER A 226 -22.37 15.85 2.48
CA SER A 226 -23.74 16.07 3.00
C SER A 226 -24.85 15.36 2.18
N GLU A 227 -24.75 15.30 0.85
CA GLU A 227 -25.65 14.47 0.02
C GLU A 227 -25.48 12.97 0.30
N VAL A 228 -24.23 12.51 0.46
CA VAL A 228 -23.93 11.13 0.84
C VAL A 228 -24.60 10.79 2.17
N LEU A 229 -24.35 11.60 3.20
CA LEU A 229 -24.79 11.34 4.57
C LEU A 229 -26.31 11.42 4.72
N GLY A 230 -26.97 12.15 3.81
CA GLY A 230 -28.43 12.14 3.68
C GLY A 230 -29.01 10.80 3.22
N TYR A 231 -28.20 9.93 2.60
CA TYR A 231 -28.55 8.54 2.36
C TYR A 231 -28.19 7.71 3.60
N ALA A 232 -29.15 7.57 4.50
CA ALA A 232 -28.95 6.96 5.82
C ALA A 232 -28.37 5.53 5.80
N ASP A 233 -28.45 4.82 4.66
CA ASP A 233 -28.25 3.37 4.59
C ASP A 233 -27.02 2.92 3.77
N SER A 234 -26.33 3.79 3.02
CA SER A 234 -25.14 3.36 2.25
C SER A 234 -23.85 3.56 3.05
N GLU A 235 -23.15 2.46 3.33
CA GLU A 235 -21.88 2.46 4.06
C GLU A 235 -20.69 2.94 3.23
N TYR A 236 -20.81 2.86 1.90
CA TYR A 236 -19.79 3.24 0.92
C TYR A 236 -20.31 4.29 -0.06
N TRP A 237 -19.44 5.21 -0.43
CA TRP A 237 -19.77 6.27 -1.39
C TRP A 237 -18.55 6.76 -2.15
N VAL A 238 -18.80 7.33 -3.33
CA VAL A 238 -17.79 7.94 -4.19
C VAL A 238 -18.19 9.37 -4.48
N LEU A 239 -17.29 10.30 -4.15
CA LEU A 239 -17.43 11.72 -4.42
C LEU A 239 -16.36 12.14 -5.42
N CYS A 240 -16.81 12.74 -6.52
CA CYS A 240 -15.96 13.49 -7.42
C CYS A 240 -16.19 14.98 -7.12
N PRO A 241 -15.23 15.68 -6.50
CA PRO A 241 -15.33 17.09 -6.22
C PRO A 241 -15.52 17.95 -7.47
N LYS A 242 -16.00 19.18 -7.29
CA LYS A 242 -16.26 20.10 -8.39
C LYS A 242 -15.03 20.50 -9.21
N ASP A 243 -13.84 20.45 -8.61
CA ASP A 243 -12.59 20.70 -9.33
C ASP A 243 -12.11 19.48 -10.15
N GLU A 244 -12.77 18.33 -9.99
CA GLU A 244 -12.45 17.04 -10.61
C GLU A 244 -11.01 16.56 -10.35
N ARG A 245 -10.24 17.15 -9.42
CA ARG A 245 -8.80 16.84 -9.29
C ARG A 245 -8.50 15.59 -8.47
N SER A 246 -9.44 15.24 -7.61
CA SER A 246 -9.34 14.07 -6.75
C SER A 246 -10.61 13.23 -6.83
N LEU A 247 -10.50 11.97 -6.45
CA LEU A 247 -11.64 11.07 -6.26
C LEU A 247 -11.63 10.61 -4.82
N VAL A 248 -12.74 10.78 -4.11
CA VAL A 248 -12.84 10.47 -2.69
C VAL A 248 -13.80 9.29 -2.50
N PHE A 249 -13.29 8.21 -1.93
CA PHE A 249 -14.07 7.08 -1.45
C PHE A 249 -14.25 7.25 0.03
N GLY A 250 -15.46 7.15 0.53
CA GLY A 250 -15.70 7.16 1.96
C GLY A 250 -16.34 5.86 2.41
N HIS A 251 -15.94 5.45 3.59
CA HIS A 251 -16.54 4.37 4.36
C HIS A 251 -16.92 4.90 5.74
N LYS A 252 -18.21 4.82 6.05
CA LYS A 252 -18.74 5.35 7.30
C LYS A 252 -18.28 4.51 8.47
N ILE A 253 -17.68 5.14 9.48
CA ILE A 253 -17.30 4.45 10.71
C ILE A 253 -18.57 4.15 11.49
N ILE A 254 -18.97 2.88 11.48
CA ILE A 254 -20.07 2.40 12.30
C ILE A 254 -19.47 2.10 13.67
N ALA A 255 -19.56 3.05 14.60
CA ALA A 255 -19.26 2.72 16.00
C ALA A 255 -20.16 1.55 16.40
N ASP A 256 -19.59 0.60 17.15
CA ASP A 256 -20.24 -0.63 17.60
C ASP A 256 -21.72 -0.40 17.83
N ARG A 257 -22.56 -1.09 17.06
CA ARG A 257 -23.99 -1.15 17.39
C ARG A 257 -24.05 -1.58 18.85
N PRO A 258 -24.77 -0.84 19.72
CA PRO A 258 -24.87 -1.22 21.12
C PRO A 258 -25.27 -2.68 21.17
N GLU A 259 -24.45 -3.48 21.85
CA GLU A 259 -24.57 -4.94 21.90
C GLU A 259 -26.05 -5.31 21.98
N MET A 260 -26.54 -6.01 20.94
CA MET A 260 -27.89 -6.58 20.97
C MET A 260 -27.87 -7.73 21.99
N THR A 261 -27.92 -7.38 23.27
CA THR A 261 -27.77 -8.24 24.45
C THR A 261 -28.91 -9.26 24.64
N GLY A 262 -29.62 -9.70 23.60
CA GLY A 262 -30.81 -10.53 23.77
C GLY A 262 -31.20 -11.50 22.65
N GLY A 263 -30.48 -11.58 21.52
CA GLY A 263 -30.81 -12.52 20.44
C GLY A 263 -29.83 -13.69 20.39
N LYS A 264 -30.30 -14.93 20.50
CA LYS A 264 -29.48 -16.11 20.15
C LYS A 264 -29.14 -16.02 18.67
N ASP A 265 -27.85 -16.00 18.36
CA ASP A 265 -27.34 -15.80 17.02
C ASP A 265 -27.41 -17.11 16.19
N GLU A 266 -28.55 -17.35 15.55
CA GLU A 266 -28.81 -18.53 14.70
C GLU A 266 -27.83 -18.64 13.50
N ARG A 267 -27.11 -17.56 13.17
CA ARG A 267 -26.21 -17.50 12.01
C ARG A 267 -24.86 -18.17 12.28
N LEU A 268 -24.38 -18.16 13.52
CA LEU A 268 -23.15 -18.86 13.95
C LEU A 268 -23.31 -20.39 13.89
N GLU A 269 -24.52 -20.91 14.08
CA GLU A 269 -24.79 -22.35 13.93
C GLU A 269 -24.68 -22.80 12.46
N HIS A 270 -25.23 -22.03 11.52
CA HIS A 270 -25.13 -22.36 10.09
C HIS A 270 -23.70 -22.28 9.52
N GLN A 271 -22.82 -21.43 10.05
CA GLN A 271 -21.41 -21.40 9.62
C GLN A 271 -20.60 -22.58 10.16
N ARG A 272 -20.86 -23.01 11.40
CA ARG A 272 -20.25 -24.25 11.93
C ARG A 272 -20.63 -25.45 11.08
N GLU A 273 -21.90 -25.55 10.69
CA GLU A 273 -22.37 -26.61 9.78
C GLU A 273 -21.67 -26.56 8.41
N ASN A 274 -21.46 -25.37 7.84
CA ASN A 274 -20.77 -25.23 6.54
C ASN A 274 -19.28 -25.61 6.60
N ASN A 275 -18.57 -25.28 7.68
CA ASN A 275 -17.17 -25.66 7.86
C ASN A 275 -17.03 -27.18 8.09
N GLU A 276 -17.90 -27.78 8.91
CA GLU A 276 -17.92 -29.24 9.10
C GLU A 276 -18.22 -29.97 7.78
N ASN A 277 -19.09 -29.43 6.93
CA ASN A 277 -19.38 -30.01 5.63
C ASN A 277 -18.20 -29.93 4.64
N GLN A 278 -17.42 -28.84 4.65
CA GLN A 278 -16.21 -28.74 3.79
C GLN A 278 -15.10 -29.69 4.25
N ASP A 279 -14.87 -29.83 5.55
CA ASP A 279 -13.88 -30.77 6.08
C ASP A 279 -14.26 -32.23 5.78
N ASN A 280 -15.55 -32.54 5.84
CA ASN A 280 -16.07 -33.84 5.43
C ASN A 280 -15.88 -34.10 3.92
N GLN A 281 -16.02 -33.07 3.08
CA GLN A 281 -15.83 -33.19 1.63
C GLN A 281 -14.35 -33.41 1.26
N LYS A 282 -13.42 -32.69 1.90
CA LYS A 282 -11.96 -32.90 1.75
C LYS A 282 -11.51 -34.28 2.23
N ASN A 283 -12.10 -34.79 3.33
CA ASN A 283 -11.83 -36.13 3.82
C ASN A 283 -12.35 -37.22 2.86
N GLN A 284 -13.49 -37.02 2.20
CA GLN A 284 -13.99 -37.96 1.19
C GLN A 284 -13.11 -38.00 -0.07
N GLU A 285 -12.63 -36.85 -0.56
CA GLU A 285 -11.70 -36.81 -1.70
C GLU A 285 -10.36 -37.49 -1.36
N SER A 286 -9.86 -37.30 -0.14
CA SER A 286 -8.63 -37.95 0.35
C SER A 286 -8.76 -39.47 0.46
N GLN A 287 -9.93 -39.99 0.82
CA GLN A 287 -10.19 -41.44 0.87
C GLN A 287 -10.37 -42.06 -0.52
N SER A 288 -10.86 -41.30 -1.51
CA SER A 288 -11.00 -41.81 -2.88
C SER A 288 -9.67 -41.98 -3.63
N ASN A 289 -8.60 -41.33 -3.17
CA ASN A 289 -7.27 -41.36 -3.80
C ASN A 289 -6.31 -42.41 -3.21
N GLN A 290 -6.70 -43.19 -2.19
CA GLN A 290 -5.86 -44.25 -1.61
C GLN A 290 -6.02 -45.63 -2.27
N GLY A 291 -6.86 -45.74 -3.31
CA GLY A 291 -7.12 -47.00 -4.01
C GLY A 291 -6.17 -47.32 -5.16
N SER A 292 -4.84 -47.08 -5.06
CA SER A 292 -3.84 -47.59 -6.02
C SER A 292 -2.39 -47.33 -5.55
N GLN A 293 -1.94 -47.94 -4.46
CA GLN A 293 -0.50 -48.05 -4.16
C GLN A 293 -0.23 -49.14 -3.11
N ASP A 294 -0.35 -50.41 -3.54
CA ASP A 294 0.23 -51.54 -2.82
C ASP A 294 1.66 -51.78 -3.35
N HIS A 295 2.68 -51.36 -2.60
CA HIS A 295 3.86 -52.18 -2.25
C HIS A 295 4.94 -51.37 -1.53
N GLN A 296 5.45 -52.03 -0.48
CA GLN A 296 6.77 -51.91 0.18
C GLN A 296 6.94 -51.05 1.45
N GLU A 297 7.32 -51.81 2.49
CA GLU A 297 8.34 -51.52 3.53
C GLU A 297 7.93 -50.84 4.85
N ASN A 298 7.46 -51.69 5.77
CA ASN A 298 8.10 -52.08 7.04
C ASN A 298 9.12 -51.15 7.74
N GLN A 299 8.93 -51.09 9.07
CA GLN A 299 9.90 -50.87 10.16
C GLN A 299 10.38 -49.42 10.39
N ASP A 300 9.98 -48.78 11.49
CA ASP A 300 10.64 -48.99 12.78
C ASP A 300 9.92 -48.32 13.96
N SER A 301 10.14 -48.91 15.14
CA SER A 301 9.40 -48.73 16.38
C SER A 301 9.96 -47.62 17.29
N GLN A 302 9.06 -47.09 18.12
CA GLN A 302 9.19 -46.78 19.56
C GLN A 302 10.57 -46.48 20.20
N GLU A 303 10.65 -45.32 20.86
CA GLU A 303 11.26 -45.03 22.19
C GLU A 303 11.01 -43.52 22.45
N LYS A 304 10.70 -42.94 23.62
CA LYS A 304 10.79 -43.28 25.03
C LYS A 304 9.84 -42.37 25.84
N GLN A 305 9.22 -42.91 26.87
CA GLN A 305 8.60 -42.17 27.99
C GLN A 305 9.60 -42.05 29.16
N GLU A 306 9.23 -41.17 30.10
CA GLU A 306 9.66 -41.04 31.51
C GLU A 306 10.80 -40.05 31.84
N HIS A 307 10.46 -38.96 32.56
CA HIS A 307 10.64 -38.90 34.02
C HIS A 307 9.90 -37.72 34.66
N GLN A 308 9.30 -37.99 35.83
CA GLN A 308 8.67 -37.06 36.75
C GLN A 308 9.64 -36.66 37.89
N SER A 309 9.25 -35.57 38.56
CA SER A 309 9.44 -35.26 40.00
C SER A 309 10.69 -34.49 40.45
N ASN A 310 10.48 -33.26 40.96
CA ASN A 310 10.60 -32.86 42.37
C ASN A 310 10.44 -31.33 42.51
N GLN A 311 9.42 -30.87 43.26
CA GLN A 311 9.52 -30.24 44.59
C GLN A 311 10.36 -28.95 44.67
N ASN A 312 9.71 -27.80 44.94
CA ASN A 312 9.91 -27.11 46.23
C ASN A 312 8.93 -25.95 46.44
N ASP A 313 8.33 -25.96 47.64
CA ASP A 313 7.77 -24.80 48.35
C ASP A 313 8.85 -23.74 48.60
N GLN A 314 8.49 -22.45 48.59
CA GLN A 314 8.60 -21.54 49.75
C GLN A 314 8.26 -20.07 49.45
N SER A 315 7.64 -19.45 50.47
CA SER A 315 7.57 -18.02 50.85
C SER A 315 6.83 -17.04 49.92
N ARG A 316 5.68 -16.49 50.34
CA ARG A 316 5.50 -15.38 51.33
C ARG A 316 6.32 -14.13 50.98
N ASN A 317 5.65 -13.10 50.46
CA ASN A 317 5.63 -11.79 51.12
C ASN A 317 4.49 -10.91 50.58
N SER A 318 3.66 -10.50 51.52
CA SER A 318 2.63 -9.47 51.48
C SER A 318 3.28 -8.08 51.52
N HIS A 319 2.84 -7.17 50.65
CA HIS A 319 2.94 -5.72 50.88
C HIS A 319 1.59 -5.09 50.51
N ASP A 320 0.80 -4.84 51.56
CA ASP A 320 -0.32 -3.92 51.56
C ASP A 320 0.26 -2.49 51.66
N ASP A 321 -0.06 -1.64 50.70
CA ASP A 321 0.17 -0.19 50.78
C ASP A 321 -1.16 0.50 50.45
N GLN A 322 -1.91 0.84 51.49
CA GLN A 322 -3.12 1.66 51.39
C GLN A 322 -2.77 3.08 51.80
N GLY A 323 -2.63 3.96 50.81
CA GLY A 323 -2.54 5.39 51.00
C GLY A 323 -3.90 6.00 51.28
N GLU A 324 -4.06 6.54 52.48
CA GLU A 324 -5.17 7.40 52.89
C GLU A 324 -5.17 8.72 52.09
N HIS A 325 -6.24 8.99 51.35
CA HIS A 325 -6.51 10.33 50.80
C HIS A 325 -7.67 10.99 51.54
N GLN A 326 -7.37 12.18 52.08
CA GLN A 326 -8.22 13.01 52.92
C GLN A 326 -9.41 13.60 52.17
N ASP A 327 -10.58 13.43 52.79
CA ASP A 327 -11.81 14.21 52.59
C ASP A 327 -11.57 15.71 52.86
N ASN A 328 -11.90 16.56 51.88
CA ASN A 328 -12.18 17.97 52.10
C ASN A 328 -13.57 18.28 51.53
N SER A 329 -14.54 18.35 52.44
CA SER A 329 -15.88 18.86 52.18
C SER A 329 -15.91 20.37 52.46
N GLU A 330 -16.01 21.18 51.40
CA GLU A 330 -16.40 22.57 51.52
C GLU A 330 -17.86 22.76 51.11
N GLU A 331 -18.61 23.17 52.14
CA GLU A 331 -20.01 23.57 52.15
C GLU A 331 -20.18 24.94 51.48
N VAL A 332 -20.91 25.02 50.37
CA VAL A 332 -21.42 26.29 49.85
C VAL A 332 -22.93 26.19 49.63
N GLN A 333 -23.66 26.74 50.60
CA GLN A 333 -25.10 26.99 50.51
C GLN A 333 -25.34 28.28 49.70
N GLY A 334 -26.19 28.20 48.68
CA GLY A 334 -26.57 29.35 47.86
C GLY A 334 -27.88 29.12 47.12
N ILE A 335 -28.99 29.00 47.85
CA ILE A 335 -30.34 28.88 47.31
C ILE A 335 -30.77 30.24 46.71
N ARG A 336 -30.87 30.33 45.39
CA ARG A 336 -31.73 31.30 44.70
C ARG A 336 -32.60 30.58 43.67
N ARG A 337 -33.91 30.55 43.97
CA ARG A 337 -34.98 30.18 43.05
C ARG A 337 -35.29 31.38 42.15
N SER A 338 -35.20 31.21 40.85
CA SER A 338 -35.88 32.07 39.86
C SER A 338 -36.04 31.32 38.53
N ASP A 339 -37.27 30.93 38.27
CA ASP A 339 -37.98 31.03 36.99
C ASP A 339 -37.39 30.38 35.72
N GLY A 340 -37.67 29.08 35.57
CA GLY A 340 -38.46 28.55 34.44
C GLY A 340 -38.16 29.02 33.01
N ALA A 341 -36.91 28.95 32.56
CA ALA A 341 -36.59 28.91 31.12
C ALA A 341 -36.35 27.45 30.71
N ASN A 342 -37.18 26.94 29.79
CA ASN A 342 -36.98 25.65 29.12
C ASN A 342 -35.69 25.68 28.30
N ASN A 343 -34.55 25.41 28.96
CA ASN A 343 -33.31 25.05 28.30
C ASN A 343 -33.46 23.61 27.78
N SER A 344 -34.05 23.46 26.60
CA SER A 344 -33.77 22.30 25.77
C SER A 344 -32.27 22.31 25.51
N LYS A 345 -31.53 21.51 26.30
CA LYS A 345 -30.13 21.22 26.03
C LYS A 345 -30.09 20.61 24.63
N GLU A 346 -29.76 21.43 23.65
CA GLU A 346 -29.44 20.99 22.30
C GLU A 346 -28.26 20.02 22.49
N GLN A 347 -28.56 18.72 22.42
CA GLN A 347 -27.52 17.70 22.43
C GLN A 347 -26.70 17.96 21.18
N VAL A 348 -25.50 18.48 21.36
CA VAL A 348 -24.52 18.57 20.29
C VAL A 348 -24.26 17.13 19.87
N ILE A 349 -24.87 16.72 18.75
CA ILE A 349 -24.62 15.43 18.14
C ILE A 349 -23.17 15.48 17.66
N GLU A 350 -22.29 14.81 18.39
CA GLU A 350 -20.90 14.68 18.00
C GLU A 350 -20.86 13.91 16.68
N LYS A 351 -20.51 14.63 15.61
CA LYS A 351 -20.37 14.07 14.28
C LYS A 351 -19.23 13.07 14.27
N LYS A 352 -19.47 11.87 13.73
CA LYS A 352 -18.47 10.80 13.72
C LYS A 352 -17.52 11.01 12.54
N PRO A 353 -16.21 10.79 12.72
CA PRO A 353 -15.29 10.82 11.59
C PRO A 353 -15.65 9.72 10.58
N VAL A 354 -15.31 9.96 9.32
CA VAL A 354 -15.46 9.00 8.21
C VAL A 354 -14.06 8.61 7.76
N VAL A 355 -13.84 7.33 7.44
CA VAL A 355 -12.57 6.92 6.81
C VAL A 355 -12.71 7.10 5.31
N CYS A 356 -11.74 7.77 4.70
CA CYS A 356 -11.74 8.02 3.27
C CYS A 356 -10.42 7.60 2.62
N LEU A 357 -10.52 7.11 1.38
CA LEU A 357 -9.42 7.03 0.45
C LEU A 357 -9.54 8.20 -0.53
N ILE A 358 -8.50 9.04 -0.60
CA ILE A 358 -8.38 10.14 -1.56
C ILE A 358 -7.39 9.71 -2.64
N ILE A 359 -7.81 9.80 -3.89
CA ILE A 359 -6.98 9.49 -5.05
C ILE A 359 -6.78 10.75 -5.87
N SER A 360 -5.53 11.13 -6.11
CA SER A 360 -5.16 12.24 -6.98
C SER A 360 -4.29 11.73 -8.13
N ALA A 361 -4.45 12.32 -9.32
CA ALA A 361 -3.69 11.96 -10.50
C ALA A 361 -2.80 13.11 -10.97
N PHE A 362 -1.61 12.78 -11.46
CA PHE A 362 -0.65 13.74 -12.00
C PHE A 362 -0.09 13.22 -13.32
N SER A 363 0.17 14.11 -14.27
CA SER A 363 0.94 13.82 -15.48
C SER A 363 2.11 14.78 -15.58
N ASN A 364 3.32 14.22 -15.69
CA ASN A 364 4.57 14.99 -15.67
C ASN A 364 4.63 16.00 -14.50
N GLY A 365 4.06 15.61 -13.36
CA GLY A 365 3.96 16.43 -12.14
C GLY A 365 2.82 17.44 -12.10
N VAL A 366 2.05 17.61 -13.16
CA VAL A 366 0.87 18.50 -13.18
C VAL A 366 -0.38 17.73 -12.77
N SER A 367 -1.15 18.25 -11.82
CA SER A 367 -2.43 17.65 -11.39
C SER A 367 -3.42 17.50 -12.55
N GLN A 368 -4.03 16.33 -12.67
CA GLN A 368 -4.94 15.96 -13.75
C GLN A 368 -6.35 15.71 -13.22
N PRO A 369 -7.39 16.08 -13.97
CA PRO A 369 -8.75 15.77 -13.59
C PRO A 369 -9.07 14.28 -13.77
N ILE A 370 -9.81 13.75 -12.81
CA ILE A 370 -10.36 12.40 -12.77
C ILE A 370 -11.86 12.48 -13.02
N LYS A 371 -12.31 11.80 -14.08
CA LYS A 371 -13.72 11.71 -14.43
C LYS A 371 -14.22 10.27 -14.20
N PRO A 372 -15.32 10.07 -13.47
CA PRO A 372 -16.01 8.78 -13.44
C PRO A 372 -16.47 8.43 -14.86
N CYS A 373 -16.06 7.27 -15.37
CA CYS A 373 -16.25 6.93 -16.78
C CYS A 373 -17.45 6.02 -17.01
N ASP A 374 -17.63 5.04 -16.12
CA ASP A 374 -18.67 4.03 -16.24
C ASP A 374 -19.17 3.61 -14.86
N ARG A 375 -20.48 3.77 -14.64
CA ARG A 375 -21.15 3.43 -13.38
C ARG A 375 -21.21 1.93 -13.14
N GLN A 376 -21.29 1.13 -14.20
CA GLN A 376 -21.49 -0.32 -14.09
C GLN A 376 -20.19 -1.08 -13.83
N ASN A 377 -19.06 -0.51 -14.29
CA ASN A 377 -17.76 -1.19 -14.26
C ASN A 377 -16.79 -0.61 -13.22
N PHE A 378 -17.23 0.36 -12.41
CA PHE A 378 -16.41 1.04 -11.39
C PHE A 378 -15.07 1.56 -11.93
N ARG A 379 -15.08 2.12 -13.15
CA ARG A 379 -13.87 2.62 -13.81
C ARG A 379 -13.80 4.14 -13.83
N GLY A 380 -12.69 4.66 -13.32
CA GLY A 380 -12.31 6.06 -13.43
C GLY A 380 -11.49 6.26 -14.70
N LYS A 381 -11.66 7.41 -15.36
CA LYS A 381 -10.81 7.83 -16.46
C LYS A 381 -10.05 9.07 -16.05
N ILE A 382 -8.75 9.05 -16.32
CA ILE A 382 -7.88 10.21 -16.14
C ILE A 382 -7.89 10.96 -17.46
N ASP A 383 -8.37 12.19 -17.40
CA ASP A 383 -8.50 13.03 -18.58
C ASP A 383 -7.20 13.79 -18.83
N LEU A 384 -6.25 13.15 -19.50
CA LEU A 384 -5.01 13.81 -19.92
C LEU A 384 -5.21 14.83 -21.06
N THR A 385 -6.43 14.96 -21.62
CA THR A 385 -6.65 15.83 -22.78
C THR A 385 -6.76 17.31 -22.43
N LYS A 386 -7.01 17.65 -21.16
CA LYS A 386 -7.19 19.05 -20.73
C LYS A 386 -5.90 19.83 -20.58
N ASP A 387 -4.75 19.17 -20.55
CA ASP A 387 -3.49 19.88 -20.52
C ASP A 387 -3.06 20.16 -21.97
N GLU A 388 -3.56 21.28 -22.52
CA GLU A 388 -3.12 21.81 -23.81
C GLU A 388 -1.58 21.91 -23.84
N ASN A 389 -0.93 22.15 -22.69
CA ASN A 389 0.52 22.15 -22.56
C ASN A 389 1.13 20.73 -22.55
N ALA A 390 0.46 19.71 -22.00
CA ALA A 390 0.95 18.32 -22.08
C ALA A 390 0.81 17.74 -23.49
N SER A 391 -0.26 18.11 -24.21
CA SER A 391 -0.43 17.75 -25.61
C SER A 391 0.63 18.41 -26.51
N ASP A 392 1.08 19.62 -26.18
CA ASP A 392 2.19 20.26 -26.89
C ASP A 392 3.56 19.76 -26.41
N SER A 393 3.74 19.36 -25.13
CA SER A 393 4.97 18.70 -24.67
C SER A 393 5.13 17.28 -25.24
N SER A 394 4.06 16.66 -25.75
CA SER A 394 4.16 15.41 -26.53
C SER A 394 4.92 15.59 -27.86
N LYS A 395 5.19 16.83 -28.27
CA LYS A 395 6.09 17.15 -29.39
C LYS A 395 7.56 17.22 -28.97
N GLU A 396 7.85 17.28 -27.67
CA GLU A 396 9.21 17.12 -27.17
C GLU A 396 9.44 15.63 -26.87
N ASP A 397 10.60 15.10 -27.26
CA ASP A 397 10.99 13.68 -27.16
C ASP A 397 11.15 13.16 -25.69
N GLY A 398 10.46 13.79 -24.74
CA GLY A 398 10.52 13.50 -23.32
C GLY A 398 9.73 12.25 -22.90
N PRO A 399 10.10 11.66 -21.74
CA PRO A 399 9.34 10.54 -21.17
C PRO A 399 7.95 11.01 -20.73
N LEU A 400 6.95 10.16 -20.95
CA LEU A 400 5.62 10.37 -20.35
C LEU A 400 5.64 9.81 -18.93
N GLU A 401 5.21 10.60 -17.96
CA GLU A 401 4.99 10.15 -16.59
C GLU A 401 3.55 10.37 -16.16
N VAL A 402 2.96 9.34 -15.53
CA VAL A 402 1.65 9.42 -14.89
C VAL A 402 1.80 8.92 -13.46
N THR A 403 1.34 9.68 -12.47
CA THR A 403 1.39 9.29 -11.06
C THR A 403 -0.01 9.26 -10.46
N LEU A 404 -0.32 8.19 -9.72
CA LEU A 404 -1.46 8.11 -8.82
C LEU A 404 -0.96 8.26 -7.38
N ALA A 405 -1.63 9.10 -6.60
CA ALA A 405 -1.39 9.27 -5.18
C ALA A 405 -2.62 8.79 -4.42
N TYR A 406 -2.40 7.93 -3.43
CA TYR A 406 -3.43 7.29 -2.60
C TYR A 406 -3.21 7.70 -1.15
N ARG A 407 -4.19 8.37 -0.55
CA ARG A 407 -4.15 8.77 0.86
C ARG A 407 -5.35 8.20 1.60
N LEU A 408 -5.09 7.25 2.50
CA LEU A 408 -6.08 6.70 3.43
C LEU A 408 -6.04 7.51 4.73
N GLN A 409 -7.17 8.08 5.15
CA GLN A 409 -7.22 8.97 6.32
C GLN A 409 -8.64 9.10 6.89
N THR A 410 -8.76 9.71 8.06
CA THR A 410 -10.06 10.16 8.58
C THR A 410 -10.38 11.57 8.14
N VAL A 411 -11.65 11.82 7.86
CA VAL A 411 -12.18 13.14 7.53
C VAL A 411 -13.34 13.45 8.47
N PRO A 412 -13.42 14.67 9.02
CA PRO A 412 -14.63 15.17 9.65
C PRO A 412 -15.85 15.05 8.74
N GLU A 413 -17.02 14.75 9.31
CA GLU A 413 -18.27 14.58 8.58
C GLU A 413 -18.78 15.89 7.91
N ASP A 414 -18.21 17.06 8.24
CA ASP A 414 -18.62 18.37 7.71
C ASP A 414 -17.94 18.78 6.38
N ASP A 415 -17.62 17.80 5.53
CA ASP A 415 -17.18 17.98 4.14
C ASP A 415 -15.81 18.69 3.98
N GLN A 416 -14.99 18.80 5.03
CA GLN A 416 -13.67 19.45 4.96
C GLN A 416 -12.54 18.51 4.49
N TRP A 417 -12.71 17.83 3.36
CA TRP A 417 -11.65 16.98 2.77
C TRP A 417 -10.70 17.77 1.85
N ALA A 418 -11.06 18.98 1.42
CA ALA A 418 -10.22 19.79 0.53
C ALA A 418 -8.77 20.03 1.06
N PRO A 419 -8.54 20.27 2.37
CA PRO A 419 -7.18 20.36 2.92
C PRO A 419 -6.37 19.06 2.81
N SER A 420 -7.04 17.94 2.54
CA SER A 420 -6.43 16.62 2.48
C SER A 420 -6.06 16.17 1.07
N GLU A 421 -6.39 16.97 0.06
CA GLU A 421 -5.92 16.74 -1.30
C GLU A 421 -4.38 16.71 -1.34
N VAL A 422 -3.84 15.80 -2.14
CA VAL A 422 -2.40 15.73 -2.39
C VAL A 422 -2.04 16.91 -3.29
N MET A 423 -1.52 17.99 -2.70
CA MET A 423 -1.14 19.16 -3.46
C MET A 423 0.00 18.85 -4.43
N GLN A 424 -0.07 19.40 -5.64
CA GLN A 424 0.99 19.30 -6.64
C GLN A 424 2.37 19.71 -6.10
N LYS A 425 2.42 20.76 -5.27
CA LYS A 425 3.67 21.21 -4.66
C LYS A 425 4.31 20.12 -3.78
N SER A 426 3.51 19.45 -2.96
CA SER A 426 3.98 18.33 -2.14
C SER A 426 4.51 17.20 -3.03
N PHE A 427 3.78 16.87 -4.10
CA PHE A 427 4.26 15.88 -5.08
C PHE A 427 5.61 16.27 -5.70
N GLU A 428 5.81 17.52 -6.12
CA GLU A 428 7.07 17.99 -6.70
C GLU A 428 8.24 17.88 -5.71
N GLU A 429 8.03 18.27 -4.45
CA GLU A 429 9.03 18.16 -3.39
C GLU A 429 9.44 16.70 -3.16
N TYR A 430 8.48 15.79 -3.04
CA TYR A 430 8.77 14.36 -2.89
C TYR A 430 9.40 13.76 -4.15
N SER A 431 8.90 14.14 -5.33
CA SER A 431 9.43 13.65 -6.59
C SER A 431 10.89 14.04 -6.76
N GLN A 432 11.26 15.27 -6.41
CA GLN A 432 12.66 15.70 -6.41
C GLN A 432 13.50 14.93 -5.39
N MET A 433 12.97 14.68 -4.19
CA MET A 433 13.65 13.89 -3.16
C MET A 433 14.03 12.50 -3.69
N TYR A 434 13.12 11.83 -4.40
CA TYR A 434 13.36 10.47 -4.91
C TYR A 434 14.04 10.40 -6.28
N SER A 435 13.90 11.43 -7.11
CA SER A 435 14.60 11.53 -8.40
C SER A 435 16.05 11.98 -8.25
N SER A 436 16.42 12.59 -7.13
CA SER A 436 17.82 12.90 -6.88
C SER A 436 18.58 11.60 -6.62
N ASP A 437 19.42 11.18 -7.57
CA ASP A 437 20.44 10.13 -7.38
C ASP A 437 21.51 10.55 -6.35
N LYS A 438 21.21 11.54 -5.51
CA LYS A 438 22.08 11.97 -4.43
C LYS A 438 22.07 10.84 -3.41
N GLU A 439 23.03 9.93 -3.56
CA GLU A 439 23.51 8.99 -2.53
C GLU A 439 24.10 9.72 -1.30
N THR A 440 23.61 10.92 -0.98
CA THR A 440 24.12 11.75 0.11
C THR A 440 23.75 11.19 1.48
N GLU A 441 22.84 10.22 1.56
CA GLU A 441 22.63 9.46 2.77
C GLU A 441 23.75 8.43 2.93
N VAL A 442 24.50 8.57 4.02
CA VAL A 442 25.51 7.60 4.44
C VAL A 442 24.80 6.26 4.67
N LYS A 443 24.82 5.39 3.67
CA LYS A 443 24.30 4.03 3.77
C LYS A 443 25.06 3.31 4.90
N ILE A 444 24.33 2.92 5.95
CA ILE A 444 24.90 2.12 7.04
C ILE A 444 25.33 0.78 6.44
N ARG A 445 26.63 0.49 6.44
CA ARG A 445 27.16 -0.76 5.93
C ARG A 445 27.22 -1.79 7.06
N PHE A 446 26.40 -2.83 6.96
CA PHE A 446 26.34 -3.97 7.90
C PHE A 446 27.28 -5.10 7.51
N SER A 447 27.63 -5.22 6.22
CA SER A 447 28.52 -6.27 5.73
C SER A 447 29.48 -5.80 4.63
N THR A 448 30.64 -6.42 4.56
CA THR A 448 31.56 -6.23 3.44
C THR A 448 31.06 -6.90 2.16
N HIS A 449 30.23 -7.95 2.28
CA HIS A 449 29.65 -8.69 1.17
C HIS A 449 28.42 -7.96 0.62
N PRO A 450 28.44 -7.43 -0.62
CA PRO A 450 27.40 -6.52 -1.13
C PRO A 450 25.97 -7.09 -1.06
N ARG A 451 25.81 -8.37 -1.40
CA ARG A 451 24.50 -9.05 -1.34
C ARG A 451 23.95 -9.18 0.08
N LEU A 452 24.80 -9.59 1.04
CA LEU A 452 24.38 -9.76 2.43
C LEU A 452 24.04 -8.40 3.04
N ASP A 453 24.85 -7.39 2.76
CA ASP A 453 24.60 -6.01 3.18
C ASP A 453 23.25 -5.51 2.67
N PHE A 454 22.96 -5.69 1.37
CA PHE A 454 21.67 -5.36 0.77
C PHE A 454 20.50 -6.09 1.46
N MET A 455 20.61 -7.42 1.68
CA MET A 455 19.55 -8.19 2.34
C MET A 455 19.29 -7.71 3.77
N ILE A 456 20.34 -7.41 4.54
CA ILE A 456 20.20 -6.89 5.92
C ILE A 456 19.53 -5.53 5.90
N ARG A 457 19.99 -4.61 5.05
CA ARG A 457 19.40 -3.27 4.92
C ARG A 457 17.93 -3.35 4.54
N ARG A 458 17.59 -4.16 3.53
CA ARG A 458 16.19 -4.31 3.09
C ARG A 458 15.29 -4.91 4.18
N ASN A 459 15.77 -5.92 4.90
CA ASN A 459 15.01 -6.51 6.01
C ASN A 459 14.81 -5.51 7.15
N LEU A 460 15.83 -4.74 7.49
CA LEU A 460 15.71 -3.69 8.50
C LEU A 460 14.71 -2.62 8.07
N GLU A 461 14.83 -2.11 6.84
CA GLU A 461 13.87 -1.15 6.28
C GLU A 461 12.45 -1.71 6.27
N HIS A 462 12.25 -2.97 5.90
CA HIS A 462 10.93 -3.61 5.94
C HIS A 462 10.36 -3.66 7.37
N ILE A 463 11.16 -4.05 8.36
CA ILE A 463 10.74 -4.10 9.76
C ILE A 463 10.40 -2.72 10.28
N LEU A 464 11.21 -1.70 9.98
CA LEU A 464 11.02 -0.35 10.47
C LEU A 464 9.87 0.38 9.78
N SER A 465 9.61 0.11 8.50
CA SER A 465 8.57 0.80 7.73
C SER A 465 7.20 0.13 7.75
N ILE A 466 7.15 -1.19 7.95
CA ILE A 466 5.90 -1.96 7.84
C ILE A 466 5.55 -2.59 9.18
N CYS A 467 6.54 -3.19 9.82
CA CYS A 467 6.32 -3.92 11.05
C CYS A 467 6.36 -3.05 12.30
N SER A 468 6.63 -1.74 12.20
CA SER A 468 6.72 -0.85 13.35
C SER A 468 5.80 0.35 13.11
N ILE A 469 4.57 0.27 13.61
CA ILE A 469 3.58 1.34 13.50
C ILE A 469 3.61 2.16 14.78
N PRO A 470 3.98 3.45 14.73
CA PRO A 470 3.90 4.29 15.91
C PRO A 470 2.44 4.52 16.30
N VAL A 471 2.07 4.16 17.53
CA VAL A 471 0.75 4.42 18.11
C VAL A 471 0.81 5.80 18.76
N LEU A 472 0.58 6.84 17.96
CA LEU A 472 0.67 8.24 18.40
C LEU A 472 -0.60 8.78 19.05
N LEU A 473 -1.57 7.93 19.37
CA LEU A 473 -2.90 8.37 19.76
C LEU A 473 -3.08 8.24 21.27
N ASN A 474 -3.51 9.33 21.90
CA ASN A 474 -4.05 9.26 23.25
C ASN A 474 -5.44 8.59 23.26
N GLU A 475 -6.00 8.40 24.45
CA GLU A 475 -7.35 7.84 24.70
C GLU A 475 -8.48 8.50 23.89
N HIS A 476 -8.22 9.66 23.27
CA HIS A 476 -9.17 10.46 22.51
C HIS A 476 -8.81 10.57 21.02
N GLY A 477 -7.90 9.74 20.50
CA GLY A 477 -7.52 9.77 19.08
C GLY A 477 -6.77 11.03 18.65
N ARG A 478 -6.19 11.80 19.58
CA ARG A 478 -5.37 12.98 19.26
C ARG A 478 -3.89 12.63 19.32
N ARG A 479 -3.10 13.17 18.39
CA ARG A 479 -1.63 13.07 18.43
C ARG A 479 -1.12 13.57 19.77
N LEU A 480 -0.47 12.68 20.55
CA LEU A 480 0.25 13.06 21.76
C LEU A 480 1.36 14.06 21.39
N ALA A 481 1.63 15.02 22.28
CA ALA A 481 2.78 15.89 22.12
C ALA A 481 4.07 15.03 22.12
N GLN A 482 5.06 15.41 21.31
CA GLN A 482 6.25 14.62 20.95
C GLN A 482 7.15 14.11 22.09
N ASP A 483 6.84 14.38 23.37
CA ASP A 483 7.76 14.19 24.50
C ASP A 483 7.41 13.04 25.47
N GLU A 484 6.33 12.28 25.25
CA GLU A 484 6.00 11.10 26.09
C GLU A 484 6.24 9.78 25.33
N ASP A 485 6.62 8.74 26.08
CA ASP A 485 7.02 7.40 25.61
C ASP A 485 6.14 6.89 24.45
N GLN A 486 6.64 7.04 23.22
CA GLN A 486 5.93 6.68 22.02
C GLN A 486 5.74 5.16 21.96
N GLN A 487 4.49 4.71 22.11
CA GLN A 487 4.16 3.29 21.94
C GLN A 487 4.32 2.90 20.46
N ILE A 488 4.91 1.74 20.21
CA ILE A 488 5.08 1.18 18.87
C ILE A 488 4.32 -0.14 18.83
N ALA A 489 3.33 -0.24 17.95
CA ALA A 489 2.69 -1.50 17.62
C ALA A 489 3.55 -2.23 16.58
N ILE A 490 3.78 -3.53 16.81
CA ILE A 490 4.47 -4.35 15.83
C ILE A 490 3.43 -5.08 14.98
N THR A 491 3.34 -4.75 13.69
CA THR A 491 2.38 -5.37 12.77
C THR A 491 3.07 -6.17 11.68
N CYS A 492 3.02 -7.49 11.74
CA CYS A 492 3.28 -8.29 10.55
C CYS A 492 2.04 -8.16 9.64
N GLY A 493 2.13 -7.37 8.56
CA GLY A 493 1.01 -7.26 7.61
C GLY A 493 0.55 -8.63 7.09
N ASP A 494 -0.68 -8.72 6.57
CA ASP A 494 -1.38 -9.96 6.19
C ASP A 494 -0.57 -10.93 5.31
N ILE A 495 0.43 -10.43 4.58
CA ILE A 495 1.25 -11.17 3.60
C ILE A 495 2.68 -11.44 4.13
N GLY A 496 3.07 -10.76 5.21
CA GLY A 496 4.39 -10.92 5.81
C GLY A 496 4.47 -12.25 6.55
N GLY A 497 5.23 -13.21 6.01
CA GLY A 497 5.54 -14.50 6.64
C GLY A 497 6.29 -14.43 7.98
N HIS A 498 6.29 -13.28 8.65
CA HIS A 498 6.60 -13.13 10.06
C HIS A 498 5.57 -13.91 10.87
N ARG A 499 5.77 -15.21 10.96
CA ARG A 499 5.09 -16.06 11.94
C ARG A 499 5.47 -15.51 13.32
N VAL A 500 4.51 -14.91 14.03
CA VAL A 500 4.64 -14.72 15.48
C VAL A 500 4.74 -16.13 16.08
N TRP A 501 5.96 -16.60 16.30
CA TRP A 501 6.18 -17.83 17.07
C TRP A 501 5.82 -17.52 18.52
N GLN A 502 4.66 -17.98 18.97
CA GLN A 502 4.33 -18.08 20.39
C GLN A 502 5.17 -19.16 21.05
N LEU A 503 6.47 -18.91 21.22
CA LEU A 503 7.32 -19.68 22.12
C LEU A 503 8.26 -18.72 22.85
N SER A 504 7.71 -18.08 23.88
CA SER A 504 8.46 -17.74 25.08
C SER A 504 7.74 -18.36 26.28
N SER A 505 7.74 -19.68 26.34
CA SER A 505 7.72 -20.37 27.63
C SER A 505 9.15 -20.29 28.18
N LEU A 506 9.38 -19.30 29.05
CA LEU A 506 10.52 -19.32 29.99
C LEU A 506 10.15 -20.16 31.21
#